data_AF-A0A1Q7DS75-F1
#
_entry.id   AF-A0A1Q7DS75-F1
#
_cell.length_a   1.000
_cell.length_b   1.000
_cell.length_c   1.000
_cell.angle_alpha   90.00
_cell.angle_beta   90.00
_cell.angle_gamma   90.00
#
_symmetry.space_group_name_H-M   'P 1'
#
loop_
_entity.id
_entity.type
_entity.pdbx_description
1 polymer ?
#
loop_
_entity_poly.entity_id
_entity_poly.type
_entity_poly.pdbx_seq_one_letter_code
_entity_poly.pdbx_strand_id
1 'polypeptide(L)' 'MPIIDADKAKAVLAIKRSKNPGFAGIDNELYVQDNTWMLFGDAKAVIGELVKQLGSGGLH' A
#
# COMPACT_ATOMS: atom_id res chain seq x y z
N MET A 1 19.45 6.32 8.67
CA MET A 1 18.00 6.41 8.96
C MET A 1 17.48 5.01 9.13
N PRO A 2 16.99 4.61 10.32
CA PRO A 2 16.34 3.31 10.49
C PRO A 2 15.04 3.25 9.67
N ILE A 3 14.72 2.09 9.10
CA ILE A 3 13.52 1.84 8.30
C ILE A 3 12.78 0.59 8.80
N ILE A 4 11.57 0.37 8.28
CA ILE A 4 10.78 -0.84 8.52
C ILE A 4 11.11 -1.85 7.41
N ASP A 5 11.43 -3.09 7.79
CA ASP A 5 11.68 -4.22 6.86
C ASP A 5 10.36 -4.77 6.27
N ALA A 6 9.60 -3.93 5.56
CA ALA A 6 8.30 -4.29 5.01
C ALA A 6 8.39 -5.35 3.89
N ASP A 7 9.52 -5.40 3.17
CA ASP A 7 9.85 -6.36 2.12
C ASP A 7 9.81 -7.82 2.60
N LYS A 8 10.07 -8.07 3.89
CA LYS A 8 10.03 -9.40 4.50
C LYS A 8 8.61 -9.97 4.67
N ALA A 9 7.57 -9.15 4.47
CA ALA A 9 6.19 -9.62 4.56
C ALA A 9 5.80 -10.48 3.36
N LYS A 10 4.83 -11.40 3.56
CA LYS A 10 4.28 -12.23 2.46
C LYS A 10 3.61 -11.38 1.37
N ALA A 11 2.99 -10.27 1.77
CA ALA A 11 2.36 -9.32 0.87
C ALA A 11 2.49 -7.91 1.46
N VAL A 12 2.78 -6.94 0.60
CA VAL A 12 2.91 -5.52 0.95
C VAL A 12 1.86 -4.73 0.17
N LEU A 13 1.08 -3.90 0.87
CA LEU A 13 0.08 -3.02 0.27
C LEU A 13 0.55 -1.58 0.40
N ALA A 14 0.95 -0.96 -0.71
CA ALA A 14 1.38 0.43 -0.74
C ALA A 14 0.23 1.34 -1.22
N ILE A 15 -0.38 2.08 -0.29
CA ILE A 15 -1.50 2.99 -0.58
C ILE A 15 -0.98 4.40 -0.79
N LYS A 16 -1.13 4.95 -2.01
CA LYS A 16 -0.70 6.32 -2.34
C LYS A 16 -1.43 6.85 -3.58
N ARG A 17 -1.36 8.16 -3.85
CA ARG A 17 -2.10 8.79 -4.97
C ARG A 17 -1.48 8.56 -6.36
N SER A 18 -0.16 8.36 -6.45
CA SER A 18 0.57 8.19 -7.72
C SER A 18 1.91 7.49 -7.48
N LYS A 19 2.74 7.25 -8.51
CA LYS A 19 4.12 6.72 -8.33
C LYS A 19 5.16 7.75 -7.89
N ASN A 20 4.80 9.03 -7.81
CA ASN A 20 5.73 10.12 -7.50
C ASN A 20 6.51 9.88 -6.19
N PRO A 21 7.78 10.35 -6.13
CA PRO A 21 8.62 10.19 -4.96
C PRO A 21 8.10 10.97 -3.75
N GLY A 22 8.57 10.56 -2.57
CA GLY A 22 8.32 11.27 -1.32
C GLY A 22 9.25 12.48 -1.14
N PHE A 23 9.42 12.91 0.11
CA PHE A 23 10.24 14.08 0.46
C PHE A 23 11.69 14.01 -0.07
N ALA A 24 12.30 12.83 -0.05
CA ALA A 24 13.67 12.64 -0.52
C ALA A 24 13.84 12.73 -2.05
N GLY A 25 12.75 12.79 -2.81
CA GLY A 25 12.81 12.95 -4.27
C GLY A 25 13.33 11.74 -5.06
N ILE A 26 13.50 10.59 -4.41
CA ILE A 26 13.97 9.35 -5.03
C ILE A 26 12.85 8.30 -5.11
N ASP A 27 12.97 7.42 -6.11
CA ASP A 27 12.08 6.26 -6.25
C ASP A 27 12.32 5.24 -5.13
N ASN A 28 11.28 4.47 -4.80
CA ASN A 28 11.34 3.43 -3.79
C ASN A 28 11.25 2.06 -4.45
N GLU A 29 12.33 1.28 -4.35
CA GLU A 29 12.45 -0.07 -4.93
C GLU A 29 11.39 -1.05 -4.42
N LEU A 30 10.85 -0.83 -3.22
CA LEU A 30 9.75 -1.64 -2.67
C LEU A 30 8.54 -1.68 -3.62
N TYR A 31 8.28 -0.59 -4.35
CA TYR A 31 7.11 -0.44 -5.22
C TYR A 31 7.15 -1.25 -6.52
N VAL A 32 8.27 -1.90 -6.82
CA VAL A 32 8.42 -2.77 -8.01
C VAL A 32 8.65 -4.24 -7.64
N GLN A 33 8.68 -4.58 -6.35
CA GLN A 33 8.81 -5.97 -5.91
C GLN A 33 7.52 -6.76 -6.20
N ASP A 34 7.67 -8.04 -6.52
CA ASP A 34 6.56 -8.92 -6.91
C ASP A 34 5.51 -9.11 -5.80
N ASN A 35 5.93 -9.04 -4.53
CA ASN A 35 5.04 -9.12 -3.37
C ASN A 35 4.41 -7.77 -2.97
N THR A 36 4.71 -6.69 -3.70
CA THR A 36 4.17 -5.35 -3.42
C THR A 36 3.08 -4.97 -4.41
N TRP A 37 1.92 -4.68 -3.86
CA TRP A 37 0.75 -4.22 -4.60
C TRP A 37 0.59 -2.72 -4.37
N MET A 38 0.49 -1.98 -5.48
CA MET A 38 0.32 -0.53 -5.47
C MET A 38 -1.16 -0.19 -5.57
N LEU A 39 -1.73 0.34 -4.49
CA LEU A 39 -3.14 0.72 -4.41
C LEU A 39 -3.25 2.23 -4.58
N PHE A 40 -3.63 2.66 -5.79
CA PHE A 40 -3.70 4.09 -6.10
C PHE A 40 -4.99 4.73 -5.61
N GLY A 41 -4.87 5.77 -4.78
CA GLY A 41 -6.02 6.54 -4.29
C GLY A 41 -5.68 7.44 -3.10
N ASP A 42 -6.69 8.21 -2.68
CA ASP A 42 -6.68 8.86 -1.37
C ASP A 42 -6.73 7.82 -0.24
N ALA A 43 -5.91 8.01 0.80
CA ALA A 43 -5.78 7.02 1.86
C ALA A 43 -7.09 6.74 2.60
N LYS A 44 -7.89 7.79 2.89
CA LYS A 44 -9.16 7.64 3.60
C LYS A 44 -10.18 6.91 2.72
N ALA A 45 -10.23 7.24 1.44
CA ALA A 45 -11.12 6.58 0.49
C ALA A 45 -10.79 5.09 0.35
N VAL A 46 -9.51 4.75 0.11
CA VAL A 46 -9.07 3.36 -0.08
C VAL A 46 -9.33 2.52 1.18
N ILE A 47 -8.95 3.02 2.36
CA ILE A 47 -9.16 2.29 3.61
C ILE A 47 -10.65 2.20 3.94
N GLY A 48 -11.44 3.25 3.71
CA GLY A 48 -12.88 3.23 3.92
C GLY A 48 -13.59 2.17 3.06
N GLU A 49 -13.23 2.07 1.79
CA GLU A 49 -13.77 1.05 0.90
C GLU A 49 -13.32 -0.35 1.33
N LEU A 50 -12.04 -0.54 1.71
CA LEU A 50 -11.55 -1.83 2.22
C LEU A 50 -12.34 -2.29 3.44
N VAL A 51 -12.58 -1.41 4.41
CA VAL A 51 -13.37 -1.73 5.61
C VAL A 51 -14.81 -2.08 5.24
N LYS A 52 -15.42 -1.38 4.28
CA LYS A 52 -16.77 -1.68 3.80
C LYS A 52 -16.86 -3.05 3.15
N GLN A 53 -15.89 -3.41 2.31
CA GLN A 53 -15.83 -4.72 1.67
C GLN A 53 -15.68 -5.85 2.71
N LEU A 54 -14.85 -5.64 3.74
CA LEU A 54 -14.67 -6.62 4.81
C LEU A 54 -15.87 -6.70 5.77
N GLY A 55 -16.53 -5.57 6.04
CA GLY A 55 -17.67 -5.50 6.96
C GLY A 55 -19.01 -5.95 6.36
N SER A 56 -19.16 -5.93 5.04
CA SER A 56 -20.36 -6.41 4.34
C SER A 56 -20.26 -7.85 3.84
N GLY A 57 -19.07 -8.45 3.90
CA GLY A 57 -18.80 -9.85 3.55
C GLY A 57 -18.46 -10.69 4.77
N GLY A 58 -19.44 -10.97 5.62
CA GLY A 58 -19.36 -12.15 6.48
C GLY A 58 -19.38 -13.40 5.61
N LEU A 59 -18.35 -14.25 5.72
CA LEU A 59 -18.21 -15.60 5.17
C LEU A 59 -19.23 -15.99 4.09
N HIS A 60 -18.83 -15.82 2.82
CA HIS A 60 -19.19 -16.72 1.75
C HIS A 60 -17.91 -17.16 1.02
#